data_AF-A0A3B9J103-F1
#
_entry.id   AF-A0A3B9J103-F1
#
_cell.length_a   1.000
_cell.length_b   1.000
_cell.length_c   1.000
_cell.angle_alpha   90.00
_cell.angle_beta   90.00
_cell.angle_gamma   90.00
#
_symmetry.space_group_name_H-M   'P 1'
#
loop_
_entity.id
_entity.type
_entity.pdbx_description
1 polymer ?
#
loop_
_entity_poly.entity_id
_entity_poly.type
_entity_poly.pdbx_seq_one_letter_code
_entity_poly.pdbx_strand_id
1 'polypeptide(L)'
;MTEQKNKIFRKKSLDRISSPEQLTEYLKIANPEIWALLAAIVIMLAGLFAWSMAGRLETMADGYAIVKNGLAEITISDIDKNKISSGMIVRFGKDEYEISNVDTDNNGRIVAFAPVNKANGKYDVKIITESIHPIKFLFE
;
A
#
# COMPACT_ATOMS: atom_id res chain seq x y z
N MET A 1 46.88 14.62 -78.94
CA MET A 1 46.85 13.47 -78.00
C MET A 1 47.08 13.99 -76.59
N THR A 2 46.03 14.09 -75.79
CA THR A 2 45.99 13.89 -74.32
C THR A 2 44.54 14.05 -73.89
N GLU A 3 44.02 12.98 -73.30
CA GLU A 3 42.66 12.84 -72.78
C GLU A 3 42.33 13.86 -71.68
N GLN A 4 41.04 14.07 -71.42
CA GLN A 4 40.44 13.87 -70.08
C GLN A 4 38.91 13.97 -70.16
N LYS A 5 38.35 12.85 -70.61
CA LYS A 5 37.11 12.24 -70.12
C LYS A 5 36.98 12.42 -68.60
N ASN A 6 36.19 13.39 -68.11
CA ASN A 6 35.51 13.34 -66.79
C ASN A 6 34.81 14.66 -66.38
N LYS A 7 33.87 15.17 -67.16
CA LYS A 7 32.99 16.26 -66.68
C LYS A 7 31.51 16.09 -67.03
N ILE A 8 31.06 14.85 -67.26
CA ILE A 8 29.66 14.58 -67.65
C ILE A 8 28.80 13.93 -66.56
N PHE A 9 29.33 13.67 -65.37
CA PHE A 9 28.50 13.35 -64.20
C PHE A 9 28.18 14.64 -63.45
N ARG A 10 27.35 15.46 -64.13
CA ARG A 10 26.72 16.67 -63.62
C ARG A 10 25.87 16.31 -62.40
N LYS A 11 26.50 16.32 -61.22
CA LYS A 11 26.17 17.08 -59.99
C LYS A 11 24.70 17.40 -59.63
N LYS A 12 23.68 16.74 -60.18
CA LYS A 12 22.27 17.03 -59.87
C LYS A 12 21.41 15.84 -59.49
N SER A 13 21.90 14.61 -59.66
CA SER A 13 21.19 13.42 -59.18
C SER A 13 21.68 12.92 -57.82
N LEU A 14 22.81 13.43 -57.32
CA LEU A 14 23.33 13.09 -55.99
C LEU A 14 22.86 14.05 -54.89
N ASP A 15 22.28 15.20 -55.26
CA ASP A 15 21.70 16.18 -54.32
C ASP A 15 20.29 15.78 -53.83
N ARG A 16 19.84 14.56 -54.14
CA ARG A 16 18.51 14.05 -53.75
C ARG A 16 18.58 12.77 -52.91
N ILE A 17 19.61 12.64 -52.09
CA ILE A 17 19.67 11.61 -51.03
C ILE A 17 19.88 12.25 -49.65
N SER A 18 19.91 13.58 -49.60
CA SER A 18 20.07 14.32 -48.35
C SER A 18 18.88 15.24 -48.10
N SER A 19 17.68 14.66 -48.04
CA SER A 19 16.71 15.13 -47.04
C SER A 19 16.74 14.16 -45.86
N PRO A 20 17.74 14.21 -44.97
CA PRO A 20 17.62 13.66 -43.64
C PRO A 20 16.99 14.70 -42.69
N GLU A 21 16.30 15.71 -43.21
CA GLU A 21 15.76 16.80 -42.39
C GLU A 21 14.53 16.38 -41.57
N GLN A 22 13.91 15.23 -41.88
CA GLN A 22 12.70 14.79 -41.17
C GLN A 22 12.89 13.56 -40.27
N LEU A 23 14.09 12.94 -40.23
CA LEU A 23 14.46 12.07 -39.10
C LEU A 23 14.91 12.88 -37.89
N THR A 24 15.43 14.10 -38.11
CA THR A 24 15.89 14.97 -37.02
C THR A 24 14.71 15.62 -36.28
N GLU A 25 13.56 15.76 -36.93
CA GLU A 25 12.35 16.28 -36.29
C GLU A 25 11.70 15.27 -35.33
N TYR A 26 11.96 13.97 -35.54
CA TYR A 26 11.62 12.92 -34.57
C TYR A 26 12.64 12.86 -33.42
N LEU A 27 13.90 13.31 -33.61
CA LEU A 27 14.88 13.55 -32.54
C LEU A 27 14.57 14.79 -31.68
N LYS A 28 13.40 15.41 -31.86
CA LYS A 28 12.65 16.00 -30.75
C LYS A 28 12.05 14.90 -29.84
N ILE A 29 12.79 13.80 -29.66
CA ILE A 29 12.47 12.65 -28.81
C ILE A 29 12.50 13.20 -27.39
N ALA A 30 11.29 13.52 -26.98
CA ALA A 30 10.82 13.90 -25.67
C ALA A 30 11.42 15.22 -25.13
N ASN A 31 10.59 16.26 -25.27
CA ASN A 31 10.76 17.53 -24.58
C ASN A 31 11.16 17.25 -23.11
N PRO A 32 12.24 17.85 -22.59
CA PRO A 32 12.71 17.60 -21.23
C PRO A 32 11.62 17.84 -20.16
N GLU A 33 10.65 18.71 -20.48
CA GLU A 33 9.44 18.93 -19.68
C GLU A 33 8.56 17.67 -19.54
N ILE A 34 8.40 16.88 -20.61
CA ILE A 34 7.60 15.64 -20.58
C ILE A 34 8.32 14.56 -19.78
N TRP A 35 9.65 14.46 -19.89
CA TRP A 35 10.44 13.56 -19.04
C TRP A 35 10.39 13.96 -17.57
N ALA A 36 10.43 15.26 -17.27
CA ALA A 36 10.31 15.76 -15.90
C ALA A 36 8.93 15.43 -15.31
N LEU A 37 7.86 15.62 -16.09
CA LEU A 37 6.50 15.22 -15.69
C LEU A 37 6.38 13.70 -15.51
N LEU A 38 6.93 12.91 -16.43
CA LEU A 38 6.95 11.45 -16.34
C LEU A 38 7.71 10.98 -15.09
N ALA A 39 8.87 11.58 -14.81
CA ALA A 39 9.65 11.28 -13.61
C ALA A 39 8.87 11.63 -12.34
N ALA A 40 8.17 12.77 -12.30
CA ALA A 40 7.32 13.13 -11.17
C ALA A 40 6.21 12.10 -10.92
N ILE A 41 5.55 11.62 -11.99
CA ILE A 41 4.53 10.57 -11.90
C ILE A 41 5.14 9.26 -11.40
N VAL A 42 6.29 8.85 -11.95
CA VAL A 42 6.97 7.62 -11.52
C VAL A 42 7.39 7.70 -10.05
N ILE A 43 7.93 8.83 -9.60
CA ILE A 43 8.31 9.05 -8.20
C ILE A 43 7.07 9.01 -7.30
N MET A 44 5.98 9.65 -7.71
CA MET A 44 4.71 9.63 -6.97
C MET A 44 4.18 8.20 -6.85
N LEU A 45 4.16 7.44 -7.94
CA LEU A 45 3.77 6.04 -7.93
C LEU A 45 4.68 5.20 -7.04
N ALA A 46 6.01 5.35 -7.16
CA ALA A 46 6.96 4.63 -6.32
C ALA A 46 6.75 4.95 -4.83
N GLY A 47 6.47 6.20 -4.48
CA GLY A 47 6.12 6.61 -3.13
C GLY A 47 4.83 5.96 -2.63
N LEU A 48 3.78 5.92 -3.48
CA LEU A 48 2.54 5.22 -3.17
C LEU A 48 2.74 3.72 -3.02
N PHE A 49 3.54 3.07 -3.86
CA PHE A 49 3.85 1.65 -3.74
C PHE A 49 4.65 1.35 -2.48
N ALA A 50 5.68 2.13 -2.18
CA ALA A 50 6.46 1.98 -0.97
C ALA A 50 5.61 2.20 0.29
N TRP A 51 4.77 3.24 0.30
CA TRP A 51 3.83 3.52 1.39
C TRP A 51 2.74 2.45 1.50
N SER A 52 2.26 1.91 0.38
CA SER A 52 1.25 0.84 0.35
C SER A 52 1.79 -0.49 0.89
N MET A 53 3.08 -0.78 0.65
CA MET A 53 3.73 -1.98 1.15
C MET A 53 4.12 -1.86 2.63
N ALA A 54 4.55 -0.67 3.07
CA ALA A 54 4.92 -0.42 4.46
C ALA A 54 3.75 -0.03 5.37
N GLY A 55 2.69 0.55 4.80
CA GLY A 55 1.52 1.03 5.52
C GLY A 55 0.67 -0.12 6.03
N ARG A 56 0.30 -0.04 7.30
CA ARG A 56 -0.73 -0.89 7.91
C ARG A 56 -1.85 0.02 8.37
N LEU A 57 -3.04 -0.15 7.79
CA LEU A 57 -4.25 0.47 8.29
C LEU A 57 -4.85 -0.52 9.29
N GLU A 58 -4.63 -0.24 10.57
CA GLU A 58 -5.24 -0.99 11.66
C GLU A 58 -6.56 -0.32 12.05
N THR A 59 -7.67 -1.03 11.85
CA THR A 59 -8.96 -0.64 12.43
C THR A 59 -8.96 -1.12 13.87
N MET A 60 -8.99 -0.16 14.79
CA MET A 60 -9.07 -0.43 16.23
C MET A 60 -10.48 -0.11 16.72
N ALA A 61 -11.00 -0.98 17.59
CA ALA A 61 -12.24 -0.75 18.30
C ALA A 61 -12.00 -0.60 19.80
N ASP A 62 -12.65 0.39 20.40
CA ASP A 62 -12.56 0.62 21.84
C ASP A 62 -13.49 -0.35 22.60
N GLY A 63 -12.97 -0.91 23.69
CA GLY A 63 -13.69 -1.85 24.55
C GLY A 63 -13.19 -1.80 26.00
N TYR A 64 -13.87 -2.53 26.87
CA TYR A 64 -13.51 -2.64 28.28
C TYR A 64 -13.17 -4.07 28.60
N ALA A 65 -12.04 -4.31 29.27
CA ALA A 65 -11.65 -5.63 29.74
C ALA A 65 -11.61 -5.71 31.26
N ILE A 66 -12.09 -6.83 31.79
CA ILE A 66 -12.01 -7.17 33.21
C ILE A 66 -11.05 -8.35 33.32
N VAL A 67 -9.92 -8.14 34.00
CA VAL A 67 -8.93 -9.18 34.23
C VAL A 67 -9.22 -9.86 35.56
N LYS A 68 -9.38 -11.20 35.53
CA LYS A 68 -9.53 -12.06 36.71
C LYS A 68 -8.64 -13.29 36.56
N ASN A 69 -7.76 -13.50 37.53
CA ASN A 69 -6.85 -14.66 37.62
C ASN A 69 -6.03 -14.89 36.34
N GLY A 70 -5.57 -13.82 35.70
CA GLY A 70 -4.79 -13.90 34.46
C GLY A 70 -5.62 -14.19 33.20
N LEU A 71 -6.95 -14.13 33.30
CA LEU A 71 -7.85 -14.18 32.15
C LEU A 71 -8.50 -12.81 31.99
N ALA A 72 -8.38 -12.19 30.82
CA ALA A 72 -9.10 -10.98 30.47
C ALA A 72 -10.41 -11.33 29.78
N GLU A 73 -11.50 -10.87 30.37
CA GLU A 73 -12.84 -10.90 29.79
C GLU A 73 -13.12 -9.53 29.15
N ILE A 74 -13.19 -9.50 27.84
CA ILE A 74 -13.30 -8.27 27.05
C ILE A 74 -14.76 -8.10 26.62
N THR A 75 -15.39 -7.05 27.14
CA THR A 75 -16.74 -6.62 26.79
C THR A 75 -16.68 -5.41 25.88
N ILE A 76 -17.49 -5.44 24.84
CA ILE A 76 -17.39 -4.47 23.75
C ILE A 76 -18.66 -3.65 23.69
N SER A 77 -18.47 -2.35 23.57
CA SER A 77 -19.55 -1.37 23.68
C SER A 77 -20.23 -1.11 22.34
N ASP A 78 -19.49 -1.18 21.24
CA ASP A 78 -19.92 -0.55 19.97
C ASP A 78 -19.56 -1.31 18.68
N ILE A 79 -18.92 -2.48 18.77
CA ILE A 79 -18.58 -3.23 17.55
C ILE A 79 -19.83 -3.94 17.05
N ASP A 80 -20.11 -3.81 15.76
CA ASP A 80 -20.88 -4.76 14.98
C ASP A 80 -20.53 -6.18 15.47
N LYS A 81 -21.46 -6.78 16.22
CA LYS A 81 -21.28 -8.04 16.94
C LYS A 81 -20.63 -9.14 16.07
N ASN A 82 -20.69 -9.03 14.75
CA ASN A 82 -20.18 -10.02 13.82
C ASN A 82 -18.71 -9.87 13.37
N LYS A 83 -17.93 -8.92 13.90
CA LYS A 83 -16.54 -8.67 13.45
C LYS A 83 -15.44 -9.20 14.37
N ILE A 84 -15.75 -10.11 15.30
CA ILE A 84 -14.78 -10.59 16.29
C ILE A 84 -14.59 -12.10 16.13
N SER A 85 -13.33 -12.49 15.97
CA SER A 85 -12.92 -13.87 15.81
C SER A 85 -11.76 -14.19 16.74
N SER A 86 -11.67 -15.46 17.16
CA SER A 86 -10.48 -16.01 17.82
C SER A 86 -9.25 -15.76 16.94
N GLY A 87 -8.12 -15.40 17.56
CA GLY A 87 -6.88 -15.00 16.89
C GLY A 87 -6.70 -13.50 16.67
N MET A 88 -7.67 -12.66 17.05
CA MET A 88 -7.50 -11.20 17.03
C MET A 88 -6.59 -10.71 18.16
N ILE A 89 -5.94 -9.57 17.94
CA ILE A 89 -5.02 -8.96 18.91
C ILE A 89 -5.75 -7.89 19.72
N VAL A 90 -5.58 -7.93 21.03
CA VAL A 90 -6.12 -6.96 21.99
C VAL A 90 -4.95 -6.24 22.64
N ARG A 91 -4.96 -4.92 22.55
CA ARG A 91 -3.94 -4.05 23.12
C ARG A 91 -4.41 -3.49 24.45
N PHE A 92 -3.70 -3.85 25.52
CA PHE A 92 -3.84 -3.34 26.88
C PHE A 92 -2.79 -2.26 27.09
N GLY A 93 -3.08 -1.04 26.65
CA GLY A 93 -2.13 0.07 26.69
C GLY A 93 -0.91 -0.17 25.80
N LYS A 94 0.17 -0.73 26.36
CA LYS A 94 1.43 -1.05 25.66
C LYS A 94 1.60 -2.53 25.35
N ASP A 95 0.82 -3.40 25.99
CA ASP A 95 0.96 -4.85 25.86
C ASP A 95 -0.10 -5.40 24.91
N GLU A 96 0.29 -6.38 24.10
CA GLU A 96 -0.59 -7.03 23.13
C GLU A 96 -0.81 -8.49 23.51
N TYR A 97 -2.07 -8.92 23.45
CA TYR A 97 -2.48 -10.28 23.79
C TYR A 97 -3.44 -10.82 22.72
N GLU A 98 -3.38 -12.12 22.48
CA GLU A 98 -4.24 -12.79 21.49
C GLU A 98 -5.53 -13.28 22.15
N ILE A 99 -6.66 -13.07 21.47
CA ILE A 99 -7.95 -13.61 21.87
C ILE A 99 -7.95 -15.11 21.61
N SER A 100 -8.06 -15.90 22.68
CA SER A 100 -8.11 -17.36 22.59
C SER A 100 -9.49 -17.85 22.21
N ASN A 101 -10.54 -17.24 22.78
CA ASN A 101 -11.92 -17.68 22.56
C ASN A 101 -12.88 -16.49 22.54
N VAL A 102 -13.95 -16.61 21.79
CA VAL A 102 -15.04 -15.62 21.71
C VAL A 102 -16.32 -16.37 22.00
N ASP A 103 -16.99 -16.00 23.08
CA ASP A 103 -18.25 -16.60 23.51
C ASP A 103 -19.34 -15.54 23.59
N THR A 104 -20.58 -15.98 23.74
CA THR A 104 -21.73 -15.12 23.98
C THR A 104 -22.22 -15.34 25.40
N ASP A 105 -22.12 -14.32 26.25
CA ASP A 105 -22.67 -14.37 27.60
C ASP A 105 -24.21 -14.47 27.55
N ASN A 106 -24.81 -14.88 28.67
CA ASN A 106 -26.25 -15.07 28.89
C ASN A 106 -27.11 -13.86 28.50
N ASN A 107 -26.50 -12.68 28.42
CA ASN A 107 -27.15 -11.43 28.04
C ASN A 107 -27.13 -11.18 26.50
N GLY A 108 -26.68 -12.15 25.69
CA GLY A 108 -26.59 -12.00 24.23
C GLY A 108 -25.50 -11.01 23.79
N ARG A 109 -24.50 -10.80 24.65
CA ARG A 109 -23.32 -9.95 24.40
C ARG A 109 -22.13 -10.84 24.10
N ILE A 110 -21.34 -10.43 23.12
CA ILE A 110 -20.11 -11.14 22.78
C ILE A 110 -19.03 -10.73 23.77
N VAL A 111 -18.43 -11.74 24.37
CA VAL A 111 -17.33 -11.63 25.30
C VAL A 111 -16.14 -12.38 24.73
N ALA A 112 -15.01 -11.70 24.61
CA ALA A 112 -13.77 -12.32 24.17
C ALA A 112 -12.89 -12.62 25.39
N PHE A 113 -12.22 -13.77 25.37
CA PHE A 113 -11.31 -14.19 26.41
C PHE A 113 -9.88 -14.18 25.88
N ALA A 114 -8.99 -13.49 26.59
CA ALA A 114 -7.56 -13.47 26.30
C ALA A 114 -6.78 -13.82 27.57
N PRO A 115 -5.86 -14.81 27.55
CA PRO A 115 -4.97 -15.04 28.67
C PRO A 115 -3.96 -13.88 28.76
N VAL A 116 -3.94 -13.18 29.89
CA VAL A 116 -3.09 -12.01 30.11
C VAL A 116 -2.27 -12.15 31.38
N ASN A 117 -1.03 -11.68 31.34
CA ASN A 117 -0.19 -11.58 32.53
C ASN A 117 -0.31 -10.18 33.14
N LYS A 118 -1.52 -9.86 33.64
CA LYS A 118 -1.85 -8.58 34.29
C LYS A 118 -2.54 -8.81 35.63
N ALA A 119 -2.36 -7.86 36.54
CA ALA A 119 -3.06 -7.87 37.82
C ALA A 119 -4.58 -7.79 37.61
N ASN A 120 -5.34 -8.30 38.57
CA ASN A 120 -6.79 -8.24 38.52
C ASN A 120 -7.25 -6.78 38.55
N GLY A 121 -8.09 -6.38 37.60
CA GLY A 121 -8.47 -4.98 37.42
C GLY A 121 -9.35 -4.75 36.21
N LYS A 122 -9.86 -3.53 36.09
CA LYS A 122 -10.57 -3.06 34.90
C LYS A 122 -9.60 -2.27 34.04
N TYR A 123 -9.59 -2.54 32.75
CA TYR A 123 -8.70 -1.91 31.79
C TYR A 123 -9.47 -1.47 30.57
N ASP A 124 -9.16 -0.26 30.08
CA ASP A 124 -9.56 0.15 28.75
C ASP A 124 -8.68 -0.58 27.73
N VAL A 125 -9.31 -1.23 26.76
CA VAL A 125 -8.62 -2.03 25.76
C VAL A 125 -8.99 -1.61 24.36
N LYS A 126 -8.03 -1.76 23.45
CA LYS A 126 -8.23 -1.54 22.02
C LYS A 126 -8.09 -2.86 21.30
N ILE A 127 -9.13 -3.26 20.58
CA ILE A 127 -9.15 -4.52 19.84
C ILE A 127 -8.81 -4.20 18.40
N ILE A 128 -7.78 -4.84 17.86
CA ILE A 128 -7.41 -4.71 16.45
C ILE A 128 -8.30 -5.69 15.69
N THR A 129 -9.36 -5.17 15.06
CA THR A 129 -10.38 -5.99 14.38
C THR A 129 -9.99 -6.28 12.94
N GLU A 130 -9.33 -5.34 12.27
CA GLU A 130 -8.88 -5.49 10.89
C GLU A 130 -7.50 -4.86 10.73
N SER A 131 -6.58 -5.56 10.08
CA SER A 131 -5.31 -5.01 9.62
C SER A 131 -5.25 -5.16 8.10
N ILE A 132 -5.48 -4.07 7.39
CA ILE A 132 -5.50 -4.08 5.92
C ILE A 132 -4.21 -3.41 5.42
N HIS A 133 -3.48 -4.15 4.58
CA HIS A 133 -2.43 -3.52 3.77
C HIS A 133 -3.09 -2.76 2.63
N PRO A 134 -2.78 -1.47 2.42
CA PRO A 134 -3.36 -0.67 1.34
C PRO A 134 -3.26 -1.33 -0.05
N ILE A 135 -2.24 -2.17 -0.25
CA ILE A 135 -2.03 -2.91 -1.50
C ILE A 135 -3.17 -3.88 -1.84
N LYS A 136 -3.89 -4.40 -0.83
CA LYS A 136 -5.04 -5.30 -1.07
C LYS A 136 -6.18 -4.59 -1.80
N PHE A 137 -6.41 -3.29 -1.56
CA PHE A 137 -7.45 -2.53 -2.25
C PHE A 137 -7.22 -2.35 -3.76
N LEU A 138 -5.99 -2.58 -4.25
CA LEU A 138 -5.66 -2.50 -5.67
C LEU A 138 -5.90 -3.80 -6.44
N PHE A 139 -6.10 -4.92 -5.74
CA PHE A 139 -6.21 -6.26 -6.32
C PHE A 139 -7.52 -6.98 -5.93
N GLU A 140 -8.49 -6.23 -5.39
CA GLU A 140 -9.81 -6.73 -4.99
C GLU A 140 -10.90 -6.36 -6.02
#